data_AF-A0A349BTL0-F1
#
_entry.id   AF-A0A349BTL0-F1
#
_cell.length_a   1.000
_cell.length_b   1.000
_cell.length_c   1.000
_cell.angle_alpha   90.00
_cell.angle_beta   90.00
_cell.angle_gamma   90.00
#
_symmetry.space_group_name_H-M   'P 1'
#
loop_
_entity.id
_entity.type
_entity.pdbx_description
1 polymer ?
#
loop_
_entity_poly.entity_id
_entity_poly.type
_entity_poly.pdbx_seq_one_letter_code
_entity_poly.pdbx_strand_id
1 'polypeptide(L)'
;RGDYEYIKKKSQDVFYDPKVATKEIVDEVFESVNDRNKLIRTLALAKSAIRHNMAKELPKMKTPTAIIWGEDDSVTPPNVAEEFNQLLPDSNLYWIEKCGHAPMMEHPDRFNEILEEWLELRKF
;
A
#
# COMPACT_ATOMS: atom_id res chain seq x y z
N ARG A 1 24.80 -8.49 8.41
CA ARG A 1 24.54 -7.11 8.88
C ARG A 1 23.97 -6.37 7.70
N GLY A 2 22.72 -5.90 7.79
CA GLY A 2 22.09 -5.14 6.71
C GLY A 2 22.87 -3.86 6.45
N ASP A 3 23.09 -3.54 5.17
CA ASP A 3 23.62 -2.24 4.78
C ASP A 3 22.52 -1.20 5.03
N TYR A 4 22.73 -0.29 6.00
CA TYR A 4 21.75 0.71 6.38
C TYR A 4 21.40 1.63 5.21
N GLU A 5 22.37 1.98 4.36
CA GLU A 5 22.12 2.81 3.18
C GLU A 5 21.27 2.07 2.15
N TYR A 6 21.45 0.76 2.02
CA TYR A 6 20.58 -0.06 1.20
C TYR A 6 19.14 -0.08 1.74
N ILE A 7 18.96 -0.27 3.04
CA ILE A 7 17.63 -0.26 3.67
C ILE A 7 16.97 1.11 3.54
N LYS A 8 17.71 2.20 3.81
CA LYS A 8 17.24 3.57 3.63
C LYS A 8 16.74 3.80 2.22
N LYS A 9 17.54 3.45 1.21
CA LYS A 9 17.13 3.59 -0.20
C LYS A 9 15.87 2.80 -0.50
N LYS A 10 15.76 1.57 0.01
CA LYS A 10 14.57 0.73 -0.19
C LYS A 10 13.33 1.23 0.52
N SER A 11 13.46 1.82 1.71
CA SER A 11 12.35 2.50 2.37
C SER A 11 11.91 3.74 1.60
N GLN A 12 12.85 4.48 1.01
CA GLN A 12 12.57 5.66 0.19
C GLN A 12 11.85 5.32 -1.11
N ASP A 13 12.23 4.23 -1.78
CA ASP A 13 11.61 3.76 -3.03
C ASP A 13 10.10 3.45 -2.89
N VAL A 14 9.57 3.31 -1.67
CA VAL A 14 8.14 3.05 -1.38
C VAL A 14 7.28 4.29 -1.61
N PHE A 15 7.85 5.49 -1.43
CA PHE A 15 7.11 6.75 -1.46
C PHE A 15 7.42 7.52 -2.75
N TYR A 16 6.51 8.41 -3.15
CA TYR A 16 6.76 9.36 -4.24
C TYR A 16 7.81 10.40 -3.82
N ASP A 17 7.63 11.05 -2.67
CA ASP A 17 8.67 11.91 -2.08
C ASP A 17 9.53 11.09 -1.09
N PRO A 18 10.82 10.84 -1.38
CA PRO A 18 11.70 10.08 -0.50
C PRO A 18 11.93 10.74 0.86
N LYS A 19 11.55 12.01 1.06
CA LYS A 19 11.59 12.68 2.37
C LYS A 19 10.53 12.15 3.34
N VAL A 20 9.46 11.51 2.85
CA VAL A 20 8.43 10.88 3.68
C VAL A 20 9.00 9.73 4.49
N ALA A 21 10.01 9.02 3.94
CA ALA A 21 10.81 8.05 4.69
C ALA A 21 11.77 8.79 5.64
N THR A 22 11.23 9.26 6.77
CA THR A 22 12.01 9.92 7.82
C THR A 22 13.06 8.98 8.41
N LYS A 23 14.04 9.54 9.13
CA LYS A 23 15.08 8.74 9.78
C LYS A 23 14.46 7.73 10.74
N GLU A 24 13.41 8.12 11.46
CA GLU A 24 12.68 7.28 12.40
C GLU A 24 12.07 6.07 11.69
N ILE A 25 11.41 6.28 10.53
CA ILE A 25 10.86 5.19 9.72
C ILE A 25 11.98 4.27 9.21
N VAL A 26 13.07 4.83 8.71
CA VAL A 26 14.20 4.04 8.20
C VAL A 26 14.85 3.21 9.32
N ASP A 27 15.02 3.79 10.51
CA ASP A 27 15.55 3.10 11.68
C ASP A 27 14.63 1.95 12.10
N GLU A 28 13.31 2.16 12.15
CA GLU A 28 12.34 1.12 12.48
C GLU A 28 12.36 -0.04 11.48
N VAL A 29 12.44 0.26 10.19
CA VAL A 29 12.58 -0.75 9.13
C VAL A 29 13.90 -1.48 9.29
N PHE A 30 15.01 -0.77 9.55
CA PHE A 30 16.33 -1.35 9.75
C PHE A 30 16.37 -2.29 10.97
N GLU A 31 15.79 -1.90 12.09
CA GLU A 31 15.67 -2.76 13.27
C GLU A 31 14.83 -4.00 12.96
N SER A 32 13.71 -3.82 12.25
CA SER A 32 12.81 -4.91 11.91
C SER A 32 13.43 -5.97 10.99
N VAL A 33 14.27 -5.56 10.02
CA VAL A 33 14.98 -6.51 9.15
C VAL A 33 16.19 -7.16 9.81
N ASN A 34 16.75 -6.56 10.87
CA ASN A 34 17.83 -7.15 11.65
C ASN A 34 17.33 -8.05 12.80
N ASP A 35 16.03 -8.01 13.13
CA ASP A 35 15.39 -9.00 14.00
C ASP A 35 14.98 -10.25 13.21
N ARG A 36 15.51 -11.41 13.60
CA ARG A 36 15.30 -12.68 12.89
C ARG A 36 13.83 -13.09 12.82
N ASN A 37 13.07 -12.88 13.88
CA ASN A 37 11.67 -13.29 13.96
C ASN A 37 10.78 -12.37 13.10
N LYS A 38 11.00 -11.06 13.18
CA LYS A 38 10.31 -10.07 12.35
C LYS A 38 10.64 -10.27 10.87
N LEU A 39 11.91 -10.53 10.52
CA LEU A 39 12.31 -10.80 9.15
C LEU A 39 11.60 -12.04 8.57
N ILE A 40 11.58 -13.16 9.31
CA ILE A 40 10.91 -14.39 8.86
C ILE A 40 9.42 -14.12 8.59
N ARG A 41 8.75 -13.39 9.48
CA ARG A 41 7.32 -13.04 9.33
C ARG A 41 7.09 -12.14 8.11
N THR A 42 7.91 -11.10 7.96
CA THR A 42 7.84 -10.17 6.82
C THR A 42 8.01 -10.90 5.49
N LEU A 43 9.00 -11.80 5.41
CA LEU A 43 9.22 -12.63 4.21
C LEU A 43 8.06 -13.59 3.95
N ALA A 44 7.43 -14.14 4.99
CA ALA A 44 6.26 -15.00 4.83
C ALA A 44 5.06 -14.24 4.26
N LEU A 45 4.80 -13.02 4.75
CA LEU A 45 3.74 -12.13 4.23
C LEU A 45 4.00 -11.77 2.76
N ALA A 46 5.21 -11.32 2.43
CA ALA A 46 5.57 -10.99 1.05
C ALA A 46 5.41 -12.19 0.10
N LYS A 47 5.88 -13.39 0.50
CA LYS A 47 5.68 -14.62 -0.28
C LYS A 47 4.21 -14.98 -0.43
N SER A 48 3.40 -14.75 0.60
CA SER A 48 1.97 -15.02 0.55
C SER A 48 1.28 -14.12 -0.48
N ALA A 49 1.59 -12.82 -0.47
CA ALA A 49 1.05 -11.85 -1.43
C ALA A 49 1.38 -12.21 -2.88
N ILE A 50 2.60 -12.70 -3.14
CA ILE A 50 3.01 -13.13 -4.49
C ILE A 50 2.32 -14.43 -4.93
N ARG A 51 2.12 -15.38 -4.00
CA ARG A 51 1.60 -16.72 -4.34
C ARG A 51 0.08 -16.78 -4.47
N HIS A 52 -0.64 -15.94 -3.75
CA HIS A 52 -2.10 -15.98 -3.69
C HIS A 52 -2.69 -14.92 -4.62
N ASN A 53 -2.81 -15.27 -5.90
CA ASN A 53 -3.58 -14.46 -6.83
C ASN A 53 -5.07 -14.51 -6.44
N MET A 54 -5.62 -13.36 -6.05
CA MET A 54 -7.01 -13.22 -5.61
C MET A 54 -8.01 -12.98 -6.74
N ALA A 55 -7.57 -12.88 -8.01
CA ALA A 55 -8.44 -12.53 -9.14
C ALA A 55 -9.69 -13.42 -9.29
N LYS A 56 -9.61 -14.69 -8.87
CA LYS A 56 -10.76 -15.62 -8.89
C LYS A 56 -11.75 -15.43 -7.73
N GLU A 57 -11.30 -14.80 -6.66
CA GLU A 57 -12.09 -14.59 -5.44
C GLU A 57 -12.73 -13.19 -5.41
N LEU A 58 -12.08 -12.18 -5.99
CA LEU A 58 -12.61 -10.80 -6.07
C LEU A 58 -14.06 -10.73 -6.59
N PRO A 59 -14.47 -11.45 -7.67
CA PRO A 59 -15.85 -11.42 -8.15
C PRO A 59 -16.89 -11.97 -7.16
N LYS A 60 -16.47 -12.73 -6.14
CA LYS A 60 -17.34 -13.31 -5.12
C LYS A 60 -17.50 -12.37 -3.90
N MET A 61 -16.68 -11.33 -3.78
CA MET A 61 -16.68 -10.40 -2.65
C MET A 61 -17.74 -9.32 -2.87
N LYS A 62 -18.90 -9.48 -2.23
CA LYS A 62 -20.05 -8.55 -2.37
C LYS A 62 -20.00 -7.33 -1.45
N THR A 63 -18.96 -7.21 -0.63
CA THR A 63 -18.80 -6.09 0.30
C THR A 63 -18.47 -4.83 -0.49
N PRO A 64 -19.19 -3.70 -0.29
CA PRO A 64 -18.82 -2.43 -0.89
C PRO A 64 -17.37 -2.09 -0.54
N THR A 65 -16.56 -1.75 -1.54
CA THR A 65 -15.11 -1.56 -1.37
C THR A 65 -14.64 -0.21 -1.90
N ALA A 66 -13.94 0.57 -1.07
CA ALA A 66 -13.13 1.70 -1.54
C ALA A 66 -11.72 1.21 -1.86
N ILE A 67 -11.23 1.56 -3.05
CA ILE A 67 -9.86 1.35 -3.47
C ILE A 67 -9.21 2.74 -3.55
N ILE A 68 -8.33 3.07 -2.62
CA ILE A 68 -7.61 4.35 -2.59
C ILE A 68 -6.14 4.05 -2.90
N TRP A 69 -5.61 4.64 -3.96
CA TRP A 69 -4.32 4.23 -4.53
C TRP A 69 -3.47 5.43 -4.95
N GLY A 70 -2.14 5.29 -4.85
CA GLY A 70 -1.20 6.28 -5.39
C GLY A 70 -0.95 6.07 -6.87
N GLU A 71 -1.02 7.14 -7.67
CA GLU A 71 -0.84 7.06 -9.13
C GLU A 71 0.60 6.66 -9.53
N ASP A 72 1.59 6.91 -8.67
CA ASP A 72 3.01 6.65 -8.89
C ASP A 72 3.52 5.44 -8.05
N ASP A 73 2.62 4.55 -7.61
CA ASP A 73 2.99 3.37 -6.84
C ASP A 73 3.88 2.41 -7.65
N SER A 74 5.15 2.29 -7.26
CA SER A 74 6.12 1.38 -7.89
C SER A 74 6.16 -0.02 -7.26
N VAL A 75 5.55 -0.20 -6.08
CA VAL A 75 5.51 -1.45 -5.32
C VAL A 75 4.30 -2.29 -5.75
N THR A 76 3.13 -1.67 -5.83
CA THR A 76 1.91 -2.27 -6.40
C THR A 76 1.37 -1.39 -7.54
N PRO A 77 1.83 -1.61 -8.78
CA PRO A 77 1.57 -0.72 -9.91
C PRO A 77 0.09 -0.41 -10.15
N PRO A 78 -0.25 0.80 -10.68
CA PRO A 78 -1.63 1.26 -10.87
C PRO A 78 -2.56 0.27 -11.60
N ASN A 79 -2.05 -0.50 -12.56
CA ASN A 79 -2.85 -1.49 -13.28
C ASN A 79 -3.46 -2.57 -12.35
N VAL A 80 -2.87 -2.80 -11.18
CA VAL A 80 -3.42 -3.71 -10.17
C VAL A 80 -4.69 -3.12 -9.54
N ALA A 81 -4.69 -1.82 -9.24
CA ALA A 81 -5.89 -1.15 -8.70
C ALA A 81 -7.04 -1.14 -9.72
N GLU A 82 -6.71 -0.93 -11.00
CA GLU A 82 -7.67 -1.04 -12.10
C GLU A 82 -8.24 -2.46 -12.22
N GLU A 83 -7.40 -3.49 -12.15
CA GLU A 83 -7.84 -4.89 -12.17
C GLU A 83 -8.75 -5.21 -10.97
N PHE A 84 -8.42 -4.72 -9.77
CA PHE A 84 -9.28 -4.86 -8.60
C PHE A 84 -10.65 -4.22 -8.82
N ASN A 85 -10.68 -2.99 -9.33
CA ASN A 85 -11.93 -2.27 -9.59
C ASN A 85 -12.77 -2.93 -10.68
N GLN A 86 -12.13 -3.58 -11.66
CA GLN A 86 -12.83 -4.36 -12.71
C GLN A 86 -13.42 -5.67 -12.18
N LEU A 87 -12.71 -6.35 -11.26
CA LEU A 87 -13.12 -7.66 -10.76
C LEU A 87 -14.07 -7.60 -9.57
N LEU A 88 -13.99 -6.56 -8.74
CA LEU A 88 -14.89 -6.37 -7.60
C LEU A 88 -16.27 -5.94 -8.08
N PRO A 89 -17.36 -6.60 -7.65
CA PRO A 89 -18.71 -6.32 -8.13
C PRO A 89 -19.29 -5.00 -7.60
N ASP A 90 -18.76 -4.47 -6.49
CA ASP A 90 -19.18 -3.20 -5.91
C ASP A 90 -17.98 -2.46 -5.34
N SER A 91 -17.32 -1.66 -6.18
CA SER A 91 -16.14 -0.90 -5.80
C SER A 91 -16.11 0.52 -6.36
N ASN A 92 -15.36 1.39 -5.69
CA ASN A 92 -15.00 2.72 -6.15
C ASN A 92 -13.48 2.89 -6.09
N LEU A 93 -12.87 3.25 -7.20
CA LEU A 93 -11.43 3.52 -7.31
C LEU A 93 -11.15 5.02 -7.27
N TYR A 94 -10.25 5.42 -6.37
CA TYR A 94 -9.80 6.77 -6.14
C TYR A 94 -8.28 6.85 -6.26
N TRP A 95 -7.82 7.81 -7.06
CA TRP A 95 -6.40 8.08 -7.27
C TRP A 95 -5.95 9.26 -6.43
N ILE A 96 -4.73 9.17 -5.89
CA ILE A 96 -3.99 10.31 -5.34
C ILE A 96 -2.80 10.56 -6.27
N GLU A 97 -2.79 11.72 -6.91
CA GLU A 97 -1.69 12.17 -7.77
C GLU A 97 -0.42 12.39 -6.95
N LYS A 98 0.77 12.16 -7.55
CA LYS A 98 2.08 12.37 -6.88
C LYS A 98 2.18 11.60 -5.57
N CYS A 99 1.76 10.35 -5.59
CA CYS A 99 1.69 9.47 -4.43
C CYS A 99 2.19 8.08 -4.80
N GLY A 100 3.07 7.52 -3.98
CA GLY A 100 3.58 6.16 -4.12
C GLY A 100 2.69 5.16 -3.40
N HIS A 101 3.33 4.18 -2.75
CA HIS A 101 2.66 3.00 -2.20
C HIS A 101 1.84 3.25 -0.94
N ALA A 102 2.06 4.37 -0.24
CA ALA A 102 1.45 4.62 1.05
C ALA A 102 0.63 5.93 1.07
N PRO A 103 -0.54 5.98 0.39
CA PRO A 103 -1.39 7.17 0.35
C PRO A 103 -1.73 7.78 1.70
N MET A 104 -1.99 6.94 2.70
CA MET A 104 -2.30 7.35 4.07
C MET A 104 -1.12 8.02 4.79
N MET A 105 0.11 7.81 4.34
CA MET A 105 1.32 8.43 4.90
C MET A 105 1.75 9.65 4.10
N GLU A 106 1.63 9.61 2.77
CA GLU A 106 2.10 10.68 1.89
C GLU A 106 1.12 11.85 1.82
N HIS A 107 -0.18 11.56 1.76
CA HIS A 107 -1.24 12.56 1.64
C HIS A 107 -2.36 12.25 2.64
N PRO A 108 -2.08 12.31 3.97
CA PRO A 108 -3.02 11.89 5.01
C PRO A 108 -4.35 12.65 4.94
N ASP A 109 -4.30 13.97 4.71
CA ASP A 109 -5.52 14.79 4.63
C ASP A 109 -6.38 14.39 3.44
N ARG A 110 -5.78 14.20 2.25
CA ARG A 110 -6.51 13.78 1.05
C ARG A 110 -7.03 12.35 1.16
N PHE A 111 -6.25 11.45 1.76
CA PHE A 111 -6.67 10.08 2.03
C PHE A 111 -7.90 10.05 2.95
N ASN A 112 -7.87 10.81 4.04
CA ASN A 112 -8.98 10.88 4.99
C ASN A 112 -10.22 11.52 4.38
N GLU A 113 -10.06 12.59 3.58
CA GLU A 113 -11.18 13.21 2.84
C GLU A 113 -11.87 12.19 1.92
N ILE A 114 -11.12 11.48 1.09
CA ILE A 114 -11.68 10.44 0.20
C ILE A 114 -12.40 9.34 0.99
N LEU A 115 -11.80 8.91 2.11
CA LEU A 115 -12.38 7.88 2.97
C LEU A 115 -13.71 8.35 3.58
N GLU A 116 -13.74 9.56 4.15
CA GLU A 116 -14.94 10.15 4.74
C GLU A 116 -16.05 10.32 3.70
N GLU A 117 -15.73 10.90 2.53
CA GLU A 117 -16.68 11.07 1.41
C GLU A 117 -17.28 9.73 0.98
N TRP A 118 -16.47 8.66 0.88
CA TRP A 118 -16.97 7.35 0.50
C TRP A 118 -17.86 6.72 1.58
N LEU A 119 -17.50 6.88 2.85
CA LEU A 119 -18.32 6.38 3.97
C LEU A 119 -19.69 7.07 3.99
N GLU A 120 -19.73 8.39 3.81
CA GLU A 120 -20.97 9.17 3.72
C GLU A 120 -21.81 8.75 2.50
N LEU A 121 -21.19 8.63 1.32
CA LEU A 121 -21.85 8.19 0.09
C LEU A 121 -22.52 6.82 0.25
N ARG A 122 -21.86 5.90 0.97
CA ARG A 122 -22.35 4.54 1.23
C ARG A 122 -23.25 4.43 2.45
N LYS A 123 -23.40 5.51 3.23
CA LYS A 123 -24.22 5.58 4.45
C LYS A 123 -23.84 4.53 5.50
N PHE A 124 -22.53 4.37 5.70
CA PHE A 124 -22.01 3.55 6.79
C PHE A 124 -22.16 4.21 8.16
#